data_AF-A0A2D9DN30-F1
#
_entry.id   AF-A0A2D9DN30-F1
#
_cell.length_a   1.000
_cell.length_b   1.000
_cell.length_c   1.000
_cell.angle_alpha   90.00
_cell.angle_beta   90.00
_cell.angle_gamma   90.00
#
_symmetry.space_group_name_H-M   'P 1'
#
loop_
_entity.id
_entity.type
_entity.pdbx_description
1 polymer ?
#
loop_
_entity_poly.entity_id
_entity_poly.type
_entity_poly.pdbx_seq_one_letter_code
_entity_poly.pdbx_strand_id
1 'polypeptide(L)'
;MKKEITILLMLLSFFGFSQENQKVDSLKAEIAKLYENIDELKSEIQTEILTNGYYLTAEKNYSFSVLKLKDKKYGKVLDTIQEGDTIKIIDREIGLYKVEYNGITGVVDESDLKVDYSSSLKLLEYEYARKKYKKSSYSSSYNSSSKKKPLDYSKPIKVKGHYRTTKSGKRVYVRPHTRKRRKN
;
A
#
# COMPACT_ATOMS: atom_id res chain seq x y z
N MET A 1 -27.18 23.13 -54.11
CA MET A 1 -27.56 21.72 -53.84
C MET A 1 -26.37 20.77 -53.64
N LYS A 2 -25.38 20.67 -54.54
CA LYS A 2 -24.30 19.65 -54.41
C LYS A 2 -23.46 19.77 -53.12
N LYS A 3 -23.14 20.99 -52.65
CA LYS A 3 -22.31 21.24 -51.45
C LYS A 3 -23.00 20.84 -50.13
N GLU A 4 -24.31 21.02 -50.02
CA GLU A 4 -25.05 20.67 -48.79
C GLU A 4 -25.18 19.16 -48.63
N ILE A 5 -25.35 18.42 -49.73
CA ILE A 5 -25.39 16.96 -49.74
C ILE A 5 -24.02 16.39 -49.30
N THR A 6 -22.91 17.03 -49.67
CA THR A 6 -21.56 16.57 -49.27
C THR A 6 -21.30 16.78 -47.77
N ILE A 7 -21.76 17.89 -47.20
CA ILE A 7 -21.64 18.20 -45.77
C ILE A 7 -22.50 17.23 -44.94
N LEU A 8 -23.70 16.91 -45.41
CA LEU A 8 -24.59 15.95 -44.75
C LEU A 8 -23.99 14.52 -44.75
N LEU A 9 -23.36 14.11 -45.86
CA LEU A 9 -22.70 12.81 -45.99
C LEU A 9 -21.43 12.70 -45.13
N MET A 10 -20.69 13.80 -44.95
CA MET A 10 -19.58 13.86 -43.99
C MET A 10 -20.07 13.79 -42.54
N LEU A 11 -21.14 14.49 -42.17
CA LEU A 11 -21.69 14.41 -40.81
C LEU A 11 -22.21 13.00 -40.48
N LEU A 12 -22.89 12.34 -41.42
CA LEU A 12 -23.35 10.95 -41.27
C LEU A 12 -22.18 9.94 -41.10
N SER A 13 -21.06 10.16 -41.78
CA SER A 13 -19.85 9.32 -41.61
C SER A 13 -19.10 9.59 -40.31
N PHE A 14 -19.13 10.83 -39.80
CA PHE A 14 -18.61 11.14 -38.45
C PHE A 14 -19.48 10.55 -37.32
N PHE A 15 -20.80 10.46 -37.49
CA PHE A 15 -21.69 9.81 -36.52
C PHE A 15 -21.57 8.26 -36.53
N GLY A 16 -21.30 7.65 -37.69
CA GLY A 16 -21.16 6.20 -37.83
C GLY A 16 -19.94 5.61 -37.09
N PHE A 17 -18.81 6.32 -37.07
CA PHE A 17 -17.59 5.87 -36.37
C PHE A 17 -17.67 5.99 -34.83
N SER A 18 -18.61 6.77 -34.28
CA SER A 18 -18.71 6.98 -32.83
C SER A 18 -19.46 5.88 -32.08
N GLN A 19 -20.19 4.99 -32.78
CA GLN A 19 -20.99 3.93 -32.14
C GLN A 19 -20.27 2.59 -32.01
N GLU A 20 -19.12 2.40 -32.66
CA GLU A 20 -18.55 1.06 -32.89
C GLU A 20 -18.14 0.33 -31.60
N ASN A 21 -17.95 1.04 -30.47
CA ASN A 21 -17.51 0.45 -29.20
C ASN A 21 -18.27 0.91 -27.94
N GLN A 22 -19.44 1.56 -28.06
CA GLN A 22 -20.15 2.11 -26.89
C GLN A 22 -20.42 1.07 -25.79
N LYS A 23 -20.75 -0.17 -26.18
CA LYS A 23 -20.94 -1.29 -25.24
C LYS A 23 -19.64 -1.71 -24.53
N VAL A 24 -18.50 -1.66 -25.24
CA VAL A 24 -17.20 -1.99 -24.65
C VAL A 24 -16.80 -0.92 -23.63
N ASP A 25 -17.04 0.36 -23.94
CA ASP A 25 -16.71 1.46 -23.04
C ASP A 25 -17.62 1.50 -21.81
N SER A 26 -18.91 1.17 -21.96
CA SER A 26 -19.82 1.01 -20.81
C SER A 26 -19.38 -0.14 -19.90
N LEU A 27 -18.99 -1.28 -20.46
CA LEU A 27 -18.49 -2.42 -19.68
C LEU A 27 -17.16 -2.09 -18.98
N LYS A 28 -16.26 -1.33 -19.61
CA LYS A 28 -15.05 -0.82 -18.93
C LYS A 28 -15.37 0.09 -17.75
N ALA A 29 -16.35 0.99 -17.91
CA ALA A 29 -16.78 1.87 -16.84
C ALA A 29 -17.42 1.09 -15.68
N GLU A 30 -18.20 0.05 -15.98
CA GLU A 30 -18.76 -0.86 -14.99
C GLU A 30 -17.66 -1.64 -14.24
N ILE A 31 -16.67 -2.19 -14.95
CA ILE A 31 -15.49 -2.83 -14.35
C ILE A 31 -14.77 -1.87 -13.39
N ALA A 32 -14.61 -0.60 -13.75
CA ALA A 32 -13.98 0.40 -12.89
C ALA A 32 -14.77 0.61 -11.59
N LYS A 33 -16.10 0.72 -11.66
CA LYS A 33 -16.98 0.83 -10.47
C LYS A 33 -16.90 -0.41 -9.59
N LEU A 34 -16.87 -1.60 -10.20
CA LEU A 34 -16.74 -2.85 -9.45
C LEU A 34 -15.39 -2.91 -8.71
N TYR A 35 -14.31 -2.44 -9.33
CA TYR A 35 -13.01 -2.35 -8.64
C TYR A 35 -13.03 -1.38 -7.46
N GLU A 36 -13.68 -0.21 -7.61
CA GLU A 36 -13.85 0.75 -6.52
C GLU A 36 -14.61 0.14 -5.34
N ASN A 37 -15.76 -0.50 -5.60
CA ASN A 37 -16.54 -1.20 -4.59
C ASN A 37 -15.73 -2.31 -3.90
N ILE A 38 -14.92 -3.07 -4.66
CA ILE A 38 -14.05 -4.11 -4.11
C ILE A 38 -13.03 -3.50 -3.14
N ASP A 39 -12.46 -2.34 -3.47
CA ASP A 39 -11.46 -1.69 -2.62
C ASP A 39 -12.07 -1.07 -1.34
N GLU A 40 -13.30 -0.55 -1.43
CA GLU A 40 -14.08 -0.13 -0.25
C GLU A 40 -14.35 -1.31 0.69
N LEU A 41 -14.85 -2.43 0.15
CA LEU A 41 -15.13 -3.64 0.94
C LEU A 41 -13.87 -4.22 1.60
N LYS A 42 -12.72 -4.22 0.91
CA LYS A 42 -11.45 -4.62 1.52
C LYS A 42 -11.09 -3.74 2.72
N SER A 43 -11.32 -2.44 2.58
CA SER A 43 -11.06 -1.47 3.64
C SER A 43 -12.00 -1.69 4.83
N GLU A 44 -13.28 -1.95 4.57
CA GLU A 44 -14.27 -2.29 5.59
C GLU A 44 -13.91 -3.58 6.34
N ILE A 45 -13.55 -4.65 5.62
CA ILE A 45 -13.06 -5.90 6.21
C ILE A 45 -11.84 -5.63 7.10
N GLN A 46 -10.89 -4.82 6.64
CA GLN A 46 -9.74 -4.47 7.45
C GLN A 46 -10.15 -3.74 8.74
N THR A 47 -11.05 -2.77 8.66
CA THR A 47 -11.53 -2.05 9.85
C THR A 47 -12.29 -2.95 10.81
N GLU A 48 -13.07 -3.89 10.28
CA GLU A 48 -13.84 -4.84 11.07
C GLU A 48 -12.91 -5.78 11.84
N ILE A 49 -11.88 -6.32 11.18
CA ILE A 49 -10.87 -7.17 11.85
C ILE A 49 -10.12 -6.40 12.94
N LEU A 50 -9.77 -5.13 12.69
CA LEU A 50 -9.06 -4.32 13.70
C LEU A 50 -9.94 -3.93 14.89
N THR A 51 -11.25 -3.78 14.68
CA THR A 51 -12.19 -3.33 15.71
C THR A 51 -12.75 -4.50 16.51
N ASN A 52 -13.24 -5.51 15.80
CA ASN A 52 -13.98 -6.63 16.38
C ASN A 52 -13.15 -7.92 16.46
N GLY A 53 -12.03 -7.98 15.75
CA GLY A 53 -11.20 -9.17 15.63
C GLY A 53 -11.75 -10.16 14.61
N TYR A 54 -10.89 -11.08 14.19
CA TYR A 54 -11.22 -12.21 13.33
C TYR A 54 -11.00 -13.51 14.08
N TYR A 55 -12.07 -14.26 14.31
CA TYR A 55 -12.00 -15.54 15.01
C TYR A 55 -11.63 -16.65 14.04
N LEU A 56 -10.70 -17.51 14.45
CA LEU A 56 -10.36 -18.72 13.72
C LEU A 56 -9.97 -19.83 14.66
N THR A 57 -10.07 -21.06 14.16
CA THR A 57 -9.59 -22.26 14.84
C THR A 57 -8.08 -22.39 14.60
N ALA A 58 -7.31 -22.44 15.68
CA ALA A 58 -5.87 -22.53 15.64
C ALA A 58 -5.44 -23.88 15.05
N GLU A 59 -4.79 -23.82 13.90
CA GLU A 59 -4.16 -24.97 13.26
C GLU A 59 -2.66 -24.76 13.16
N LYS A 60 -1.89 -25.84 13.34
CA LYS A 60 -0.44 -25.78 13.16
C LYS A 60 -0.07 -25.89 11.69
N ASN A 61 0.90 -25.08 11.25
CA ASN A 61 1.45 -25.21 9.90
C ASN A 61 2.32 -26.46 9.75
N TYR A 62 3.00 -26.87 10.83
CA TYR A 62 3.84 -28.06 10.86
C TYR A 62 3.51 -28.90 12.09
N SER A 63 3.47 -30.23 11.98
CA SER A 63 3.09 -31.10 13.10
C SER A 63 3.96 -30.92 14.35
N PHE A 64 5.24 -30.58 14.16
CA PHE A 64 6.22 -30.34 15.21
C PHE A 64 6.23 -28.91 15.78
N SER A 65 5.49 -27.96 15.18
CA SER A 65 5.44 -26.60 15.68
C SER A 65 4.62 -26.51 16.97
N VAL A 66 4.87 -25.47 17.76
CA VAL A 66 4.12 -25.17 18.97
C VAL A 66 3.63 -23.74 18.84
N LEU A 67 2.32 -23.53 18.91
CA LEU A 67 1.74 -22.19 18.83
C LEU A 67 1.95 -21.46 20.15
N LYS A 68 3.01 -20.65 20.20
CA LYS A 68 3.36 -19.86 21.38
C LYS A 68 2.78 -18.47 21.28
N LEU A 69 1.97 -18.10 22.27
CA LEU A 69 1.61 -16.71 22.48
C LEU A 69 2.76 -16.02 23.21
N LYS A 70 3.36 -15.02 22.58
CA LYS A 70 4.49 -14.24 23.15
C LYS A 70 4.05 -12.81 23.43
N ASP A 71 4.76 -12.11 24.31
CA ASP A 71 4.54 -10.67 24.49
C ASP A 71 5.03 -9.84 23.28
N LYS A 72 6.04 -10.33 22.54
CA LYS A 72 6.60 -9.75 21.31
C LYS A 72 7.43 -10.77 20.50
N LYS A 73 7.88 -10.39 19.29
CA LYS A 73 8.62 -11.24 18.30
C LYS A 73 9.71 -12.17 18.89
N TYR A 74 10.42 -11.70 19.91
CA TYR A 74 11.50 -12.43 20.58
C TYR A 74 11.40 -12.33 22.10
N GLY A 75 10.19 -12.17 22.60
CA GLY A 75 9.96 -12.02 24.03
C GLY A 75 9.55 -13.32 24.71
N LYS A 76 9.03 -13.19 25.93
CA LYS A 76 8.66 -14.33 26.77
C LYS A 76 7.39 -14.99 26.24
N VAL A 77 7.29 -16.30 26.45
CA VAL A 77 6.04 -17.04 26.22
C VAL A 77 5.06 -16.66 27.33
N LEU A 78 3.91 -16.15 26.95
CA LEU A 78 2.78 -15.86 27.82
C LEU A 78 1.91 -17.10 27.98
N ASP A 79 1.67 -17.82 26.88
CA ASP A 79 0.84 -19.03 26.86
C ASP A 79 1.18 -19.94 25.67
N THR A 80 0.63 -21.15 25.66
CA THR A 80 0.71 -22.11 24.54
C THR A 80 -0.70 -22.46 24.06
N ILE A 81 -1.02 -22.04 22.84
CA ILE A 81 -2.30 -22.27 22.19
C ILE A 81 -2.34 -23.72 21.68
N GLN A 82 -3.40 -24.45 22.00
CA GLN A 82 -3.57 -25.82 21.51
C GLN A 82 -4.21 -25.82 20.12
N GLU A 83 -3.91 -26.86 19.35
CA GLU A 83 -4.57 -27.06 18.06
C GLU A 83 -6.06 -27.36 18.27
N GLY A 84 -6.92 -26.67 17.51
CA GLY A 84 -8.38 -26.72 17.68
C GLY A 84 -8.94 -25.60 18.57
N ASP A 85 -8.10 -24.83 19.26
CA ASP A 85 -8.57 -23.71 20.08
C ASP A 85 -9.06 -22.55 19.22
N THR A 86 -10.03 -21.80 19.73
CA THR A 86 -10.45 -20.54 19.10
C THR A 86 -9.51 -19.41 19.51
N ILE A 87 -8.93 -18.73 18.52
CA ILE A 87 -8.14 -17.52 18.71
C ILE A 87 -8.77 -16.35 17.98
N LYS A 88 -8.52 -15.14 18.48
CA LYS A 88 -9.01 -13.90 17.87
C LYS A 88 -7.83 -13.08 17.36
N ILE A 89 -7.67 -12.97 16.05
CA ILE A 89 -6.68 -12.10 15.44
C ILE A 89 -7.20 -10.68 15.42
N ILE A 90 -6.43 -9.76 15.98
CA ILE A 90 -6.79 -8.34 16.08
C ILE A 90 -5.84 -7.43 15.31
N ASP A 91 -4.67 -7.94 14.92
CA ASP A 91 -3.74 -7.19 14.07
C ASP A 91 -2.71 -8.08 13.39
N ARG A 92 -1.94 -7.51 12.45
CA ARG A 92 -0.82 -8.16 11.78
C ARG A 92 0.43 -7.29 11.75
N GLU A 93 1.54 -7.88 12.20
CA GLU A 93 2.88 -7.33 12.10
C GLU A 93 3.74 -8.18 11.14
N ILE A 94 4.95 -7.73 10.83
CA ILE A 94 5.82 -8.42 9.87
C ILE A 94 6.24 -9.79 10.43
N GLY A 95 5.59 -10.84 9.91
CA GLY A 95 5.79 -12.23 10.28
C GLY A 95 5.10 -12.64 11.59
N LEU A 96 4.18 -11.83 12.11
CA LEU A 96 3.45 -12.11 13.34
C LEU A 96 1.97 -11.74 13.19
N TYR A 97 1.11 -12.50 13.84
CA TYR A 97 -0.26 -12.07 14.13
C TYR A 97 -0.35 -11.58 15.58
N LYS A 98 -1.04 -10.47 15.79
CA LYS A 98 -1.44 -10.05 17.13
C LYS A 98 -2.76 -10.75 17.46
N VAL A 99 -2.76 -11.47 18.58
CA VAL A 99 -3.80 -12.41 18.93
C VAL A 99 -4.27 -12.15 20.35
N GLU A 100 -5.59 -12.24 20.55
CA GLU A 100 -6.22 -12.38 21.85
C GLU A 100 -6.62 -13.85 22.03
N TYR A 101 -6.15 -14.46 23.12
CA TYR A 101 -6.41 -15.85 23.47
C TYR A 101 -6.62 -15.95 24.98
N ASN A 102 -7.72 -16.56 25.42
CA ASN A 102 -8.10 -16.65 26.83
C ASN A 102 -8.05 -15.32 27.60
N GLY A 103 -8.41 -14.21 26.93
CA GLY A 103 -8.37 -12.86 27.51
C GLY A 103 -6.97 -12.24 27.62
N ILE A 104 -5.93 -12.93 27.16
CA ILE A 104 -4.55 -12.43 27.12
C ILE A 104 -4.23 -12.00 25.69
N THR A 105 -3.66 -10.81 25.53
CA THR A 105 -3.18 -10.32 24.24
C THR A 105 -1.69 -10.55 24.09
N GLY A 106 -1.27 -11.09 22.95
CA GLY A 106 0.13 -11.30 22.58
C GLY A 106 0.33 -11.39 21.08
N VAL A 107 1.44 -11.97 20.67
CA VAL A 107 1.81 -12.23 19.27
C VAL A 107 2.11 -13.70 19.04
N VAL A 108 1.76 -14.19 17.86
CA VAL A 108 2.03 -15.56 17.38
C VAL A 108 2.81 -15.46 16.08
N ASP A 109 3.80 -16.32 15.89
CA ASP A 109 4.57 -16.39 14.64
C ASP A 109 3.69 -16.84 13.48
N GLU A 110 3.67 -16.05 12.40
CA GLU A 110 2.87 -16.33 11.20
C GLU A 110 3.30 -17.65 10.52
N SER A 111 4.56 -18.07 10.70
CA SER A 111 5.08 -19.33 10.18
C SER A 111 4.51 -20.56 10.87
N ASP A 112 4.08 -20.42 12.12
CA ASP A 112 3.69 -21.54 12.98
C ASP A 112 2.18 -21.79 12.90
N LEU A 113 1.40 -20.74 12.61
CA LEU A 113 -0.05 -20.76 12.45
C LEU A 113 -0.43 -21.03 10.99
N LYS A 114 -1.22 -22.06 10.76
CA LYS A 114 -1.79 -22.35 9.45
C LYS A 114 -2.95 -21.40 9.19
N VAL A 115 -2.77 -20.52 8.20
CA VAL A 115 -3.79 -19.59 7.73
C VAL A 115 -4.05 -19.87 6.26
N ASP A 116 -5.33 -20.02 5.90
CA ASP A 116 -5.70 -20.28 4.51
C ASP A 116 -5.30 -19.11 3.59
N TYR A 117 -4.84 -19.44 2.38
CA TYR A 117 -4.47 -18.47 1.37
C TYR A 117 -5.66 -17.60 0.92
N SER A 118 -6.90 -18.06 1.09
CA SER A 118 -8.09 -17.28 0.79
C SER A 118 -8.57 -16.38 1.95
N SER A 119 -7.93 -16.47 3.12
CA SER A 119 -8.37 -15.77 4.33
C SER A 119 -8.32 -14.25 4.19
N SER A 120 -9.38 -13.61 4.69
CA SER A 120 -9.52 -12.15 4.84
C SER A 120 -8.37 -11.51 5.63
N LEU A 121 -7.65 -12.30 6.44
CA LEU A 121 -6.45 -11.86 7.16
C LEU A 121 -5.34 -11.34 6.25
N LYS A 122 -5.30 -11.74 4.98
CA LYS A 122 -4.35 -11.20 4.02
C LYS A 122 -4.57 -9.72 3.71
N LEU A 123 -5.79 -9.23 3.92
CA LEU A 123 -6.13 -7.82 3.76
C LEU A 123 -5.59 -6.97 4.92
N LEU A 124 -5.19 -7.58 6.05
CA LEU A 124 -4.45 -6.88 7.07
C LEU A 124 -3.08 -6.49 6.52
N GLU A 125 -2.98 -5.21 6.15
CA GLU A 125 -1.72 -4.60 5.79
C GLU A 125 -0.80 -4.57 7.02
N TYR A 126 0.49 -4.87 6.86
CA TYR A 126 1.45 -4.84 7.97
C TYR A 126 1.39 -3.49 8.70
N GLU A 127 1.34 -3.51 10.03
CA GLU A 127 1.27 -2.28 10.84
C GLU A 127 2.39 -1.28 10.51
N TYR A 128 3.58 -1.77 10.14
CA TYR A 128 4.70 -0.95 9.66
C TYR A 128 4.36 -0.14 8.40
N ALA A 129 3.62 -0.72 7.46
CA ALA A 129 3.15 -0.01 6.26
C ALA A 129 2.17 1.10 6.66
N ARG A 130 1.15 0.77 7.47
CA ARG A 130 0.17 1.74 7.99
C ARG A 130 0.82 2.92 8.71
N LYS A 131 1.81 2.68 9.58
CA LYS A 131 2.54 3.74 10.33
C LYS A 131 3.41 4.61 9.42
N LYS A 132 4.07 4.02 8.42
CA LYS A 132 4.90 4.77 7.45
C LYS A 132 4.05 5.70 6.59
N TYR A 133 2.87 5.26 6.15
CA TYR A 133 1.95 6.08 5.35
C TYR A 133 1.20 7.13 6.20
N LYS A 134 0.86 6.85 7.46
CA LYS A 134 0.33 7.87 8.41
C LYS A 134 1.33 8.99 8.72
N LYS A 135 2.63 8.73 8.66
CA LYS A 135 3.66 9.79 8.81
C LYS A 135 3.77 10.69 7.57
N SER A 136 3.33 10.22 6.40
CA SER A 136 3.23 11.04 5.18
C SER A 136 1.89 11.79 5.04
N SER A 137 0.88 11.50 5.86
CA SER A 137 -0.41 12.20 5.83
C SER A 137 -0.44 13.51 6.64
N TYR A 138 0.71 14.03 7.08
CA TYR A 138 0.84 15.47 7.36
C TYR A 138 1.15 16.20 6.05
N SER A 139 0.09 16.63 5.38
CA SER A 139 0.06 17.40 4.13
C SER A 139 0.70 16.73 2.90
N SER A 140 -0.13 16.05 2.12
CA SER A 140 0.13 15.81 0.70
C SER A 140 -1.14 16.15 -0.07
N SER A 141 -1.45 17.44 -0.14
CA SER A 141 -2.28 18.02 -1.19
C SER A 141 -1.55 17.81 -2.51
N TYR A 142 -1.87 16.71 -3.20
CA TYR A 142 -1.53 16.55 -4.61
C TYR A 142 -2.53 17.36 -5.42
N ASN A 143 -2.31 18.68 -5.45
CA ASN A 143 -2.82 19.49 -6.54
C ASN A 143 -2.05 19.12 -7.81
N SER A 144 -2.69 18.36 -8.68
CA SER A 144 -2.29 18.16 -10.08
C SER A 144 -2.51 19.46 -10.86
N SER A 145 -1.72 20.48 -10.55
CA SER A 145 -1.46 21.59 -11.47
C SER A 145 0.02 21.94 -11.40
N SER A 146 0.75 21.57 -12.45
CA SER A 146 2.17 21.85 -12.63
C SER A 146 2.41 23.34 -12.92
N LYS A 147 2.12 24.22 -11.96
CA LYS A 147 2.70 25.56 -11.95
C LYS A 147 4.11 25.44 -11.39
N LYS A 148 5.11 25.33 -12.28
CA LYS A 148 6.54 25.46 -11.94
C LYS A 148 6.71 26.74 -11.12
N LYS A 149 6.96 26.62 -9.80
CA LYS A 149 7.35 27.78 -8.98
C LYS A 149 8.60 28.41 -9.58
N PRO A 150 8.65 29.75 -9.77
CA PRO A 150 9.86 30.40 -10.23
C PRO A 150 11.00 30.08 -9.26
N LEU A 151 12.10 29.54 -9.79
CA LEU A 151 13.29 29.24 -9.02
C LEU A 151 13.87 30.56 -8.51
N ASP A 152 13.80 30.77 -7.20
CA ASP A 152 14.45 31.88 -6.51
C ASP A 152 15.98 31.68 -6.60
N TYR A 153 16.61 32.41 -7.51
CA TYR A 153 18.06 32.36 -7.76
C TYR A 153 18.88 33.13 -6.72
N SER A 154 18.24 33.83 -5.78
CA SER A 154 18.94 34.61 -4.76
C SER A 154 19.56 33.75 -3.65
N LYS A 155 19.05 32.53 -3.43
CA LYS A 155 19.45 31.69 -2.29
C LYS A 155 20.57 30.70 -2.63
N PRO A 156 21.61 30.57 -1.79
CA PRO A 156 22.66 29.57 -1.98
C PRO A 156 22.12 28.14 -1.83
N ILE A 157 22.63 27.21 -2.64
CA ILE A 157 22.25 25.78 -2.57
C ILE A 157 23.09 25.12 -1.49
N LYS A 158 22.42 24.46 -0.52
CA LYS A 158 23.06 23.54 0.41
C LYS A 158 23.33 22.20 -0.29
N VAL A 159 24.59 21.81 -0.36
CA VAL A 159 25.04 20.51 -0.90
C VAL A 159 25.36 19.61 0.27
N LYS A 160 24.73 18.43 0.32
CA LYS A 160 24.99 17.41 1.35
C LYS A 160 26.39 16.80 1.15
N GLY A 161 27.01 16.38 2.26
CA GLY A 161 28.30 15.69 2.22
C GLY A 161 28.18 14.37 1.47
N HIS A 162 29.17 14.05 0.65
CA HIS A 162 29.17 12.86 -0.19
C HIS A 162 30.60 12.37 -0.43
N TYR A 163 30.75 11.09 -0.74
CA TYR A 163 32.03 10.55 -1.19
C TYR A 163 32.20 10.78 -2.69
N ARG A 164 33.41 11.13 -3.12
CA ARG A 164 33.80 11.15 -4.52
C ARG A 164 35.02 10.29 -4.75
N THR A 165 35.15 9.76 -5.96
CA THR A 165 36.34 9.03 -6.40
C THR A 165 37.27 10.00 -7.11
N THR A 166 38.55 10.01 -6.73
CA THR A 166 39.58 10.85 -7.36
C THR A 166 40.08 10.20 -8.66
N LYS A 167 40.83 10.95 -9.48
CA LYS A 167 41.42 10.43 -10.73
C LYS A 167 42.37 9.25 -10.50
N SER A 168 42.96 9.13 -9.30
CA SER A 168 43.79 7.99 -8.89
C SER A 168 43.00 6.82 -8.28
N GLY A 169 41.66 6.86 -8.31
CA GLY A 169 40.80 5.80 -7.78
C GLY A 169 40.54 5.86 -6.27
N LYS A 170 41.22 6.74 -5.52
CA LYS A 170 41.00 6.89 -4.07
C LYS A 170 39.64 7.54 -3.77
N ARG A 171 38.88 6.98 -2.82
CA ARG A 171 37.64 7.57 -2.30
C ARG A 171 37.96 8.66 -1.28
N VAL A 172 37.34 9.83 -1.44
CA VAL A 172 37.52 10.99 -0.56
C VAL A 172 36.16 11.54 -0.16
N TYR A 173 35.99 11.83 1.13
CA TYR A 173 34.78 12.48 1.65
C TYR A 173 34.80 13.98 1.37
N VAL A 174 33.74 14.48 0.75
CA VAL A 174 33.48 15.90 0.54
C VAL A 174 32.52 16.35 1.63
N ARG A 175 32.97 17.31 2.45
CA ARG A 175 32.16 17.89 3.53
C ARG A 175 30.95 18.66 2.94
N PRO A 176 29.81 18.70 3.68
CA PRO A 176 28.68 19.53 3.30
C PRO A 176 29.11 20.98 3.13
N HIS A 177 28.60 21.65 2.09
CA HIS A 177 28.94 23.05 1.80
C HIS A 177 27.80 23.76 1.08
N THR A 178 27.87 25.09 1.03
CA THR A 178 26.96 25.94 0.26
C THR A 178 27.62 26.38 -1.03
N ARG A 179 26.89 26.37 -2.15
CA ARG A 179 27.36 26.91 -3.43
C ARG A 179 26.41 27.97 -3.97
N LYS A 180 26.97 29.03 -4.57
CA LYS A 180 26.19 30.05 -5.27
C LYS A 180 25.57 29.43 -6.53
N ARG A 181 24.30 29.74 -6.81
CA ARG A 181 23.67 29.38 -8.09
C ARG A 181 24.27 30.24 -9.19
N ARG A 182 24.79 29.62 -10.25
CA ARG A 182 25.08 30.33 -11.50
C ARG A 182 23.77 30.45 -12.27
N LYS A 183 23.47 31.65 -12.74
CA LYS A 183 22.39 31.90 -13.72
C LYS A 183 22.94 31.38 -15.05
N ASN A 184 22.30 30.36 -15.61
CA ASN A 184 22.58 29.91 -16.97
C ASN A 184 21.92 30.87 -17.96
#